data_AF-A0A1V4YSA6-F1
#
_entry.id   AF-A0A1V4YSA6-F1
#
_cell.length_a   1.000
_cell.length_b   1.000
_cell.length_c   1.000
_cell.angle_alpha   90.00
_cell.angle_beta   90.00
_cell.angle_gamma   90.00
#
_symmetry.space_group_name_H-M   'P 1'
#
loop_
_entity.id
_entity.type
_entity.pdbx_description
1 polymer ?
#
loop_
_entity_poly.entity_id
_entity_poly.type
_entity_poly.pdbx_seq_one_letter_code
_entity_poly.pdbx_strand_id
1 'polypeptide(L)'
;MRRMWTPLMRPIIEKINARYIVEVGSATGGNTWSILEYCRDHDAHMTAIDPFPSFDTEKYKREFGDKFQMCTELSLNALPHLQDYDVILIDGDHNWYTVYHELKVLEEKFKDKKFPVVFLHDVGWPYARRDGYYNPDDIPEKFRQPYKQEGMRPGQRKLIKNGGLNSDLYNAVDENTPRNGVLTAVEDFVKESDRELSLEVVNPRAFHGLGILYPKSPEMEKIVKDTIKSTDFKYSLEKIKSTVKIFIKSYYDPNKH
;
A
#
# COMPACT_ATOMS: atom_id res chain seq x y z
N MET A 1 2.56 4.48 2.64
CA MET A 1 3.32 4.74 1.39
C MET A 1 4.33 5.92 1.40
N ARG A 2 3.95 7.14 1.79
CA ARG A 2 4.65 8.44 1.52
C ARG A 2 6.18 8.47 1.66
N ARG A 3 6.75 7.83 2.68
CA ARG A 3 8.20 7.86 2.96
C ARG A 3 9.04 7.24 1.84
N MET A 4 8.43 6.39 1.01
CA MET A 4 9.09 5.69 -0.09
C MET A 4 8.85 6.38 -1.44
N TRP A 5 8.10 7.49 -1.48
CA TRP A 5 7.79 8.23 -2.71
C TRP A 5 9.04 8.74 -3.40
N THR A 6 9.73 9.71 -2.81
CA THR A 6 10.93 10.30 -3.38
C THR A 6 12.06 9.29 -3.64
N PRO A 7 12.39 8.36 -2.71
CA PRO A 7 13.56 7.49 -2.91
C PRO A 7 13.32 6.28 -3.82
N LEU A 8 12.08 5.85 -4.06
CA LEU A 8 11.78 4.65 -4.86
C LEU A 8 10.67 4.85 -5.89
N MET A 9 9.47 5.20 -5.45
CA MET A 9 8.30 5.19 -6.35
C MET A 9 8.46 6.23 -7.46
N ARG A 10 8.75 7.49 -7.11
CA ARG A 10 8.92 8.58 -8.07
C ARG A 10 10.00 8.28 -9.13
N PRO A 11 11.23 7.84 -8.79
CA PRO A 11 12.23 7.48 -9.81
C PRO A 11 11.79 6.37 -10.78
N ILE A 12 11.02 5.39 -10.30
CA ILE A 12 10.48 4.33 -11.18
C ILE A 12 9.40 4.92 -12.10
N ILE A 13 8.47 5.71 -11.54
CA ILE A 13 7.40 6.41 -12.27
C ILE A 13 7.98 7.32 -13.37
N GLU A 14 9.04 8.07 -13.06
CA GLU A 14 9.76 8.91 -14.02
C GLU A 14 10.39 8.09 -15.15
N LYS A 15 11.07 6.97 -14.83
CA LYS A 15 11.74 6.12 -15.83
C LYS A 15 10.77 5.43 -16.79
N ILE A 16 9.56 5.10 -16.33
CA ILE A 16 8.51 4.52 -17.18
C ILE A 16 7.63 5.59 -17.83
N ASN A 17 7.87 6.88 -17.55
CA ASN A 17 7.11 8.02 -18.03
C ASN A 17 5.58 7.85 -17.83
N ALA A 18 5.19 7.49 -16.60
CA ALA A 18 3.78 7.25 -16.27
C ALA A 18 2.94 8.51 -16.43
N ARG A 19 1.79 8.41 -17.11
CA ARG A 19 0.87 9.52 -17.36
C ARG A 19 -0.43 9.40 -16.59
N TYR A 20 -0.84 8.19 -16.24
CA TYR A 20 -2.01 7.99 -15.40
C TYR A 20 -1.66 7.14 -14.18
N ILE A 21 -1.82 7.76 -13.00
CA ILE A 21 -1.51 7.17 -11.69
C ILE A 21 -2.81 7.01 -10.89
N VAL A 22 -3.04 5.83 -10.33
CA VAL A 22 -4.14 5.57 -9.39
C VAL A 22 -3.59 5.42 -7.98
N GLU A 23 -4.25 6.01 -6.99
CA GLU A 23 -3.96 5.82 -5.57
C GLU A 23 -5.19 5.24 -4.87
N VAL A 24 -5.05 4.12 -4.19
CA VAL A 24 -6.04 3.53 -3.30
C VAL A 24 -5.60 3.75 -1.85
N GLY A 25 -6.43 4.41 -1.05
CA GLY A 25 -6.12 4.82 0.31
C GLY A 25 -5.31 6.12 0.35
N SER A 26 -6.01 7.26 0.41
CA SER A 26 -5.38 8.58 0.41
C SER A 26 -5.19 9.13 1.83
N ALA A 27 -5.96 8.66 2.80
CA ALA A 27 -5.88 9.02 4.22
C ALA A 27 -5.81 10.54 4.42
N THR A 28 -4.65 11.08 4.83
CA THR A 28 -4.42 12.52 5.08
C THR A 28 -4.03 13.33 3.84
N GLY A 29 -4.00 12.71 2.66
CA GLY A 29 -3.69 13.35 1.37
C GLY A 29 -2.20 13.60 1.13
N GLY A 30 -1.33 13.25 2.09
CA GLY A 30 0.09 13.58 2.01
C GLY A 30 0.86 12.89 0.88
N ASN A 31 0.44 11.68 0.48
CA ASN A 31 1.02 10.98 -0.68
C ASN A 31 0.33 11.42 -1.98
N THR A 32 -0.99 11.61 -1.95
CA THR A 32 -1.79 12.26 -3.01
C THR A 32 -1.15 13.56 -3.49
N TRP A 33 -0.76 14.45 -2.57
CA TRP A 33 -0.09 15.71 -2.91
C TRP A 33 1.23 15.47 -3.65
N SER A 34 2.04 14.52 -3.19
CA SER A 34 3.33 14.21 -3.82
C SER A 34 3.18 13.62 -5.23
N ILE A 35 2.10 12.85 -5.48
CA ILE A 35 1.75 12.38 -6.83
C ILE A 35 1.31 13.57 -7.69
N LEU A 36 0.47 14.47 -7.15
CA LEU A 36 0.00 15.65 -7.89
C LEU A 36 1.11 16.64 -8.23
N GLU A 37 2.14 16.77 -7.41
CA GLU A 37 3.36 17.51 -7.76
C GLU A 37 4.07 16.89 -8.97
N TYR A 38 4.18 15.57 -9.03
CA TYR A 38 4.67 14.89 -10.24
C TYR A 38 3.73 15.15 -11.44
N CYS A 39 2.42 15.04 -11.26
CA CYS A 39 1.46 15.33 -12.33
C CYS A 39 1.52 16.77 -12.82
N ARG A 40 1.91 17.73 -11.98
CA ARG A 40 2.09 19.14 -12.35
C ARG A 40 3.28 19.34 -13.29
N ASP A 41 4.39 18.66 -12.99
CA ASP A 41 5.65 18.80 -13.73
C ASP A 41 5.65 17.96 -15.03
N HIS A 42 4.67 17.08 -15.21
CA HIS A 42 4.57 16.14 -16.32
C HIS A 42 3.20 16.22 -17.02
N ASP A 43 3.09 15.67 -18.24
CA ASP A 43 1.80 15.46 -18.91
C ASP A 43 1.09 14.23 -18.31
N ALA A 44 0.75 14.35 -17.03
CA ALA A 44 0.18 13.29 -16.23
C ALA A 44 -0.99 13.79 -15.37
N HIS A 45 -1.81 12.85 -14.92
CA HIS A 45 -2.94 13.05 -14.02
C HIS A 45 -3.10 11.87 -13.07
N MET A 46 -3.93 12.03 -12.04
CA MET A 46 -4.22 10.94 -11.11
C MET A 46 -5.69 10.83 -10.71
N THR A 47 -6.06 9.61 -10.30
CA THR A 47 -7.31 9.33 -9.59
C THR A 47 -6.99 8.78 -8.20
N ALA A 48 -7.48 9.44 -7.16
CA ALA A 48 -7.48 8.93 -5.79
C ALA A 48 -8.80 8.19 -5.50
N ILE A 49 -8.71 7.06 -4.82
CA ILE A 49 -9.83 6.25 -4.36
C ILE A 49 -9.72 6.11 -2.84
N ASP A 50 -10.66 6.69 -2.12
CA ASP A 50 -10.74 6.60 -0.67
C ASP A 50 -12.19 6.86 -0.24
N PRO A 51 -12.87 5.93 0.45
CA PRO A 51 -14.24 6.13 0.90
C PRO A 51 -14.37 7.24 1.96
N PHE A 52 -13.31 7.51 2.73
CA PHE A 52 -13.32 8.43 3.87
C PHE A 52 -12.02 9.28 3.93
N PRO A 53 -11.73 10.11 2.90
CA PRO A 53 -10.53 10.92 2.88
C PRO A 53 -10.55 11.95 4.02
N SER A 54 -9.43 12.09 4.72
CA SER A 54 -9.28 13.01 5.87
C SER A 54 -8.62 14.35 5.51
N PHE A 55 -8.74 14.77 4.25
CA PHE A 55 -8.19 16.02 3.73
C PHE A 55 -9.21 16.77 2.87
N ASP A 56 -8.97 18.07 2.63
CA ASP A 56 -9.83 18.92 1.80
C ASP A 56 -9.62 18.59 0.31
N THR A 57 -10.42 17.66 -0.21
CA THR A 57 -10.39 17.23 -1.61
C THR A 57 -10.73 18.37 -2.56
N GLU A 58 -11.59 19.31 -2.15
CA GLU A 58 -11.98 20.47 -2.97
C GLU A 58 -10.83 21.49 -3.07
N LYS A 59 -10.04 21.66 -2.01
CA LYS A 59 -8.79 22.42 -2.08
C LYS A 59 -7.82 21.80 -3.08
N TYR A 60 -7.66 20.47 -3.07
CA TYR A 60 -6.76 19.79 -4.01
C TYR A 60 -7.27 19.94 -5.46
N LYS A 61 -8.58 19.80 -5.69
CA LYS A 61 -9.18 20.05 -7.01
C LYS A 61 -8.97 21.49 -7.48
N ARG A 62 -9.13 22.50 -6.61
CA ARG A 62 -8.86 23.91 -6.96
C ARG A 62 -7.39 24.15 -7.32
N GLU A 63 -6.47 23.49 -6.64
CA GLU A 63 -5.02 23.65 -6.83
C GLU A 63 -4.49 22.95 -8.09
N PHE A 64 -5.01 21.75 -8.40
CA PHE A 64 -4.46 20.89 -9.45
C PHE A 64 -5.38 20.72 -10.67
N GLY A 65 -6.62 21.19 -10.61
CA GLY A 65 -7.55 21.20 -11.72
C GLY A 65 -7.83 19.81 -12.27
N ASP A 66 -7.72 19.66 -13.59
CA ASP A 66 -7.96 18.44 -14.35
C ASP A 66 -6.96 17.30 -14.05
N LYS A 67 -5.85 17.60 -13.36
CA LYS A 67 -4.86 16.60 -12.95
C LYS A 67 -5.32 15.75 -11.77
N PHE A 68 -6.39 16.15 -11.06
CA PHE A 68 -6.87 15.45 -9.87
C PHE A 68 -8.34 15.03 -9.98
N GLN A 69 -8.57 13.72 -9.88
CA GLN A 69 -9.90 13.16 -9.65
C GLN A 69 -9.95 12.45 -8.30
N MET A 70 -11.03 12.65 -7.57
CA MET A 70 -11.33 11.94 -6.32
C MET A 70 -12.54 11.02 -6.52
N CYS A 71 -12.41 9.76 -6.12
CA CYS A 71 -13.47 8.76 -6.09
C CYS A 71 -13.70 8.34 -4.62
N THR A 72 -14.85 8.72 -4.07
CA THR A 72 -15.23 8.44 -2.68
C THR A 72 -16.00 7.14 -2.55
N GLU A 73 -15.34 6.03 -2.90
CA GLU A 73 -15.92 4.67 -2.92
C GLU A 73 -14.90 3.65 -2.41
N LEU A 74 -15.38 2.44 -2.11
CA LEU A 74 -14.50 1.28 -1.88
C LEU A 74 -13.74 0.94 -3.17
N SER A 75 -12.48 0.56 -3.04
CA SER A 75 -11.61 0.23 -4.17
C SER A 75 -12.16 -0.87 -5.08
N LEU A 76 -12.73 -1.92 -4.49
CA LEU A 76 -13.35 -3.02 -5.24
C LEU A 76 -14.55 -2.59 -6.10
N ASN A 77 -15.19 -1.46 -5.75
CA ASN A 77 -16.27 -0.87 -6.56
C ASN A 77 -15.71 0.10 -7.61
N ALA A 78 -14.70 0.90 -7.26
CA ALA A 78 -14.15 1.94 -8.13
C ALA A 78 -13.24 1.39 -9.23
N LEU A 79 -12.33 0.46 -8.90
CA LEU A 79 -11.31 -0.06 -9.83
C LEU A 79 -11.87 -0.67 -11.13
N PRO A 80 -13.01 -1.40 -11.13
CA PRO A 80 -13.63 -1.88 -12.37
C PRO A 80 -13.95 -0.79 -13.40
N HIS A 81 -14.16 0.46 -12.94
CA HIS A 81 -14.53 1.58 -13.80
C HIS A 81 -13.33 2.35 -14.36
N LEU A 82 -12.14 2.19 -13.78
CA LEU A 82 -10.91 2.82 -14.26
C LEU A 82 -10.25 1.99 -15.38
N GLN A 83 -9.50 2.64 -16.27
CA GLN A 83 -8.85 2.00 -17.42
C GLN A 83 -7.51 2.68 -17.72
N ASP A 84 -6.59 1.93 -18.35
CA ASP A 84 -5.38 2.50 -18.98
C ASP A 84 -4.47 3.33 -18.06
N TYR A 85 -4.47 3.02 -16.76
CA TYR A 85 -3.47 3.54 -15.84
C TYR A 85 -2.14 2.80 -15.97
N ASP A 86 -1.04 3.54 -15.86
CA ASP A 86 0.31 3.01 -15.95
C ASP A 86 0.80 2.48 -14.59
N VAL A 87 0.31 3.10 -13.52
CA VAL A 87 0.76 2.90 -12.14
C VAL A 87 -0.43 2.91 -11.20
N ILE A 88 -0.39 2.04 -10.19
CA ILE A 88 -1.33 2.06 -9.06
C ILE A 88 -0.60 1.87 -7.74
N LEU A 89 -0.98 2.67 -6.74
CA LEU A 89 -0.51 2.58 -5.37
C LEU A 89 -1.65 2.00 -4.53
N ILE A 90 -1.42 0.88 -3.85
CA ILE A 90 -2.38 0.21 -2.96
C ILE A 90 -1.93 0.40 -1.50
N ASP A 91 -2.65 1.23 -0.75
CA ASP A 91 -2.41 1.57 0.66
C ASP A 91 -3.75 1.85 1.39
N GLY A 92 -4.81 1.13 1.03
CA GLY A 92 -6.14 1.25 1.64
C GLY A 92 -6.32 0.30 2.82
N ASP A 93 -6.83 -0.89 2.53
CA ASP A 93 -7.04 -1.94 3.53
C ASP A 93 -5.78 -2.76 3.80
N HIS A 94 -5.68 -3.27 5.03
CA HIS A 94 -4.53 -4.05 5.49
C HIS A 94 -4.85 -5.54 5.64
N ASN A 95 -5.70 -6.08 4.76
CA ASN A 95 -6.13 -7.48 4.81
C ASN A 95 -5.97 -8.19 3.48
N TRP A 96 -5.88 -9.52 3.56
CA TRP A 96 -5.67 -10.40 2.43
C TRP A 96 -6.80 -10.30 1.41
N TYR A 97 -8.06 -10.30 1.87
CA TYR A 97 -9.22 -10.35 0.98
C TYR A 97 -9.27 -9.15 0.05
N THR A 98 -9.19 -7.94 0.58
CA THR A 98 -9.28 -6.72 -0.22
C THR A 98 -8.13 -6.66 -1.22
N VAL A 99 -6.87 -6.78 -0.77
CA VAL A 99 -5.71 -6.64 -1.66
C VAL A 99 -5.66 -7.73 -2.73
N TYR A 100 -5.96 -8.98 -2.38
CA TYR A 100 -6.02 -10.06 -3.36
C TYR A 100 -7.07 -9.77 -4.44
N HIS A 101 -8.27 -9.33 -4.05
CA HIS A 101 -9.34 -9.07 -5.01
C HIS A 101 -9.11 -7.79 -5.83
N GLU A 102 -8.44 -6.77 -5.27
CA GLU A 102 -7.97 -5.61 -6.06
C GLU A 102 -7.03 -6.08 -7.17
N LEU A 103 -6.05 -6.94 -6.86
CA LEU A 103 -5.13 -7.49 -7.87
C LEU A 103 -5.86 -8.38 -8.90
N LYS A 104 -6.88 -9.15 -8.50
CA LYS A 104 -7.72 -9.91 -9.45
C LYS A 104 -8.53 -8.99 -10.37
N VAL A 105 -9.04 -7.86 -9.87
CA VAL A 105 -9.68 -6.84 -10.72
C VAL A 105 -8.68 -6.31 -11.73
N LEU A 106 -7.46 -5.97 -11.32
CA LEU A 106 -6.40 -5.52 -12.22
C LEU A 106 -6.07 -6.57 -13.29
N GLU A 107 -5.92 -7.84 -12.91
CA GLU A 107 -5.61 -8.91 -13.85
C GLU A 107 -6.65 -9.05 -14.95
N GLU A 108 -7.94 -9.00 -14.61
CA GLU A 108 -9.02 -9.06 -15.59
C GLU A 108 -9.06 -7.80 -16.46
N LYS A 109 -8.91 -6.61 -15.86
CA LYS A 109 -8.94 -5.32 -16.56
C LYS A 109 -7.81 -5.15 -17.57
N PHE A 110 -6.65 -5.72 -17.28
CA PHE A 110 -5.46 -5.64 -18.12
C PHE A 110 -5.14 -6.96 -18.84
N LYS A 111 -6.12 -7.86 -18.97
CA LYS A 111 -5.94 -9.17 -19.61
C LYS A 111 -5.22 -9.07 -20.96
N ASP A 112 -5.71 -8.23 -21.86
CA ASP A 112 -5.15 -8.01 -23.20
C ASP A 112 -4.34 -6.70 -23.31
N LYS A 113 -3.94 -6.12 -22.18
CA LYS A 113 -3.21 -4.85 -22.10
C LYS A 113 -1.91 -5.01 -21.32
N LYS A 114 -1.05 -3.98 -21.39
CA LYS A 114 0.14 -3.91 -20.52
C LYS A 114 -0.32 -3.77 -19.08
N PHE A 115 0.08 -4.70 -18.22
CA PHE A 115 -0.26 -4.66 -16.80
C PHE A 115 0.50 -3.49 -16.12
N PRO A 116 -0.15 -2.74 -15.21
CA PRO A 116 0.45 -1.56 -14.58
C PRO A 116 1.57 -1.94 -13.61
N VAL A 117 2.42 -0.96 -13.26
CA VAL A 117 3.31 -1.11 -12.10
C VAL A 117 2.49 -0.88 -10.84
N VAL A 118 2.50 -1.86 -9.93
CA VAL A 118 1.75 -1.82 -8.68
C VAL A 118 2.72 -1.62 -7.52
N PHE A 119 2.52 -0.55 -6.75
CA PHE A 119 3.19 -0.33 -5.48
C PHE A 119 2.24 -0.74 -4.35
N LEU A 120 2.71 -1.59 -3.43
CA LEU A 120 1.91 -2.10 -2.32
C LEU A 120 2.51 -1.70 -0.98
N HIS A 121 1.71 -1.07 -0.12
CA HIS A 121 2.08 -0.86 1.26
C HIS A 121 1.89 -2.15 2.09
N ASP A 122 2.36 -2.15 3.34
CA ASP A 122 2.08 -3.19 4.32
C ASP A 122 2.51 -4.63 3.97
N VAL A 123 3.45 -4.78 3.04
CA VAL A 123 4.16 -6.05 2.78
C VAL A 123 5.22 -6.40 3.84
N GLY A 124 5.38 -5.56 4.87
CA GLY A 124 6.18 -5.75 6.08
C GLY A 124 5.31 -5.78 7.35
N TRP A 125 5.92 -5.99 8.52
CA TRP A 125 5.19 -6.02 9.80
C TRP A 125 4.47 -4.67 10.07
N PRO A 126 3.24 -4.63 10.61
CA PRO A 126 2.50 -5.75 11.19
C PRO A 126 1.66 -6.55 10.20
N TYR A 127 1.31 -5.99 9.05
CA TYR A 127 0.24 -6.51 8.22
C TYR A 127 0.68 -7.39 7.04
N ALA A 128 1.99 -7.61 6.85
CA ALA A 128 2.49 -8.55 5.84
C ALA A 128 1.83 -9.93 5.94
N ARG A 129 1.66 -10.40 7.19
CA ARG A 129 1.24 -11.76 7.53
C ARG A 129 0.07 -11.77 8.52
N ARG A 130 -0.62 -10.64 8.67
CA ARG A 130 -1.78 -10.48 9.55
C ARG A 130 -2.77 -9.52 8.92
N ASP A 131 -4.05 -9.84 8.97
CA ASP A 131 -5.11 -8.94 8.55
C ASP A 131 -5.41 -7.90 9.64
N GLY A 132 -5.59 -6.66 9.21
CA GLY A 132 -6.21 -5.59 9.96
C GLY A 132 -7.52 -5.15 9.28
N TYR A 133 -8.52 -4.79 10.09
CA TYR A 133 -9.83 -4.37 9.62
C TYR A 133 -10.25 -3.05 10.27
N TYR A 134 -10.67 -2.08 9.45
CA TYR A 134 -11.39 -0.91 9.92
C TYR A 134 -12.84 -1.28 10.29
N ASN A 135 -13.53 -1.93 9.35
CA ASN A 135 -14.82 -2.55 9.56
C ASN A 135 -14.75 -4.01 9.10
N PRO A 136 -14.74 -4.99 10.03
CA PRO A 136 -14.71 -6.40 9.67
C PRO A 136 -15.86 -6.81 8.74
N ASP A 137 -17.03 -6.15 8.85
CA ASP A 137 -18.24 -6.51 8.10
C ASP A 137 -18.13 -6.31 6.59
N ASP A 138 -17.13 -5.55 6.12
CA ASP A 138 -16.85 -5.36 4.70
C ASP A 138 -16.24 -6.63 4.07
N ILE A 139 -15.74 -7.57 4.88
CA ILE A 139 -15.08 -8.79 4.41
C ILE A 139 -16.05 -9.98 4.49
N PRO A 140 -16.31 -10.73 3.40
CA PRO A 140 -17.18 -11.89 3.47
C PRO A 140 -16.70 -12.89 4.53
N GLU A 141 -17.64 -13.40 5.35
CA GLU A 141 -17.34 -14.23 6.53
C GLU A 141 -16.38 -15.39 6.23
N LYS A 142 -16.56 -16.05 5.08
CA LYS A 142 -15.72 -17.19 4.64
C LYS A 142 -14.24 -16.84 4.39
N PHE A 143 -13.90 -15.57 4.23
CA PHE A 143 -12.54 -15.07 4.03
C PHE A 143 -12.03 -14.27 5.23
N ARG A 144 -12.88 -14.01 6.22
CA ARG A 144 -12.54 -13.20 7.38
C ARG A 144 -11.82 -14.04 8.43
N GLN A 145 -10.65 -13.61 8.86
CA GLN A 145 -9.93 -14.26 9.95
C GLN A 145 -10.64 -13.99 11.29
N PRO A 146 -10.56 -14.90 12.28
CA PRO A 146 -10.92 -14.58 13.66
C PRO A 146 -10.16 -13.34 14.14
N TYR A 147 -10.86 -12.36 14.70
CA TYR A 147 -10.29 -11.05 15.02
C TYR A 147 -10.67 -10.56 16.41
N LYS A 148 -9.90 -9.60 16.93
CA LYS A 148 -10.21 -8.84 18.14
C LYS A 148 -9.68 -7.40 18.03
N GLN A 149 -10.28 -6.49 18.78
CA GLN A 149 -9.78 -5.14 18.95
C GLN A 149 -8.69 -5.11 20.04
N GLU A 150 -7.52 -5.67 19.70
CA GLU A 150 -6.36 -5.83 20.57
C GLU A 150 -5.08 -5.53 19.76
N GLY A 151 -4.01 -5.06 20.41
CA GLY A 151 -2.81 -4.59 19.72
C GLY A 151 -1.80 -5.69 19.38
N MET A 152 -0.76 -5.32 18.64
CA MET A 152 0.31 -6.23 18.21
C MET A 152 1.68 -5.82 18.74
N ARG A 153 2.59 -6.81 18.91
CA ARG A 153 4.01 -6.59 19.23
C ARG A 153 4.92 -7.37 18.28
N PRO A 154 6.05 -6.79 17.82
CA PRO A 154 7.01 -7.51 16.99
C PRO A 154 7.48 -8.80 17.66
N GLY A 155 7.53 -9.89 16.87
CA GLY A 155 7.95 -11.21 17.34
C GLY A 155 6.91 -11.97 18.16
N GLN A 156 5.70 -11.42 18.36
CA GLN A 156 4.61 -12.11 19.05
C GLN A 156 3.52 -12.52 18.07
N ARG A 157 3.26 -13.83 18.00
CA ARG A 157 2.24 -14.38 17.09
C ARG A 157 0.81 -13.97 17.47
N LYS A 158 0.49 -13.86 18.76
CA LYS A 158 -0.85 -13.51 19.25
C LYS A 158 -0.97 -12.03 19.53
N LEU A 159 -2.21 -11.53 19.50
CA LEU A 159 -2.53 -10.18 19.98
C LEU A 159 -2.24 -10.01 21.47
N ILE A 160 -2.06 -8.76 21.87
CA ILE A 160 -1.91 -8.35 23.26
C ILE A 160 -3.10 -7.51 23.70
N LYS A 161 -3.70 -7.92 24.81
CA LYS A 161 -4.94 -7.33 25.32
C LYS A 161 -4.80 -5.85 25.70
N ASN A 162 -3.65 -5.44 26.25
CA ASN A 162 -3.42 -4.09 26.76
C ASN A 162 -2.29 -3.41 26.00
N GLY A 163 -2.62 -2.33 25.27
CA GLY A 163 -1.68 -1.56 24.46
C GLY A 163 -1.27 -2.29 23.17
N GLY A 164 -0.07 -1.99 22.67
CA GLY A 164 0.40 -2.51 21.39
C GLY A 164 -0.06 -1.69 20.19
N LEU A 165 0.58 -1.95 19.05
CA LEU A 165 0.32 -1.22 17.81
C LEU A 165 -1.10 -1.52 17.33
N ASN A 166 -1.81 -0.46 16.90
CA ASN A 166 -3.15 -0.51 16.30
C ASN A 166 -4.16 -1.27 17.16
N SER A 167 -4.11 -1.05 18.48
CA SER A 167 -5.03 -1.66 19.46
C SER A 167 -6.45 -1.10 19.37
N ASP A 168 -6.62 0.02 18.67
CA ASP A 168 -7.89 0.64 18.32
C ASP A 168 -8.54 0.02 17.08
N LEU A 169 -7.80 -0.74 16.28
CA LEU A 169 -8.31 -1.47 15.11
C LEU A 169 -8.64 -2.93 15.45
N TYR A 170 -9.43 -3.57 14.59
CA TYR A 170 -9.66 -5.01 14.67
C TYR A 170 -8.53 -5.74 13.95
N ASN A 171 -7.79 -6.59 14.65
CA ASN A 171 -6.68 -7.34 14.08
C ASN A 171 -6.99 -8.83 14.14
N ALA A 172 -6.53 -9.60 13.15
CA ALA A 172 -6.60 -11.07 13.20
C ALA A 172 -5.84 -11.58 14.45
N VAL A 173 -6.42 -12.57 15.14
CA VAL A 173 -5.89 -13.07 16.43
C VAL A 173 -4.49 -13.67 16.27
N ASP A 174 -4.27 -14.41 15.19
CA ASP A 174 -3.01 -15.04 14.84
C ASP A 174 -2.46 -14.42 13.54
N GLU A 175 -1.14 -14.23 13.47
CA GLU A 175 -0.42 -13.99 12.21
C GLU A 175 0.09 -15.31 11.61
N ASN A 176 0.51 -15.26 10.34
CA ASN A 176 1.06 -16.38 9.57
C ASN A 176 0.07 -17.55 9.40
N THR A 177 -1.23 -17.26 9.28
CA THR A 177 -2.23 -18.24 8.85
C THR A 177 -2.49 -18.12 7.35
N PRO A 178 -3.11 -19.12 6.69
CA PRO A 178 -3.48 -19.00 5.28
C PRO A 178 -4.40 -17.80 5.04
N ARG A 179 -4.22 -17.12 3.90
CA ARG A 179 -5.05 -15.99 3.48
C ARG A 179 -5.12 -14.87 4.52
N ASN A 180 -3.94 -14.48 5.03
CA ASN A 180 -3.81 -13.56 6.15
C ASN A 180 -2.60 -12.63 5.92
N GLY A 181 -2.88 -11.35 5.76
CA GLY A 181 -1.93 -10.28 5.51
C GLY A 181 -1.72 -9.93 4.03
N VAL A 182 -1.20 -8.72 3.83
CA VAL A 182 -1.03 -8.10 2.52
C VAL A 182 0.04 -8.81 1.68
N LEU A 183 1.21 -9.13 2.25
CA LEU A 183 2.24 -9.86 1.50
C LEU A 183 1.74 -11.25 1.08
N THR A 184 0.98 -11.92 1.96
CA THR A 184 0.33 -13.20 1.64
C THR A 184 -0.62 -13.05 0.45
N ALA A 185 -1.41 -11.97 0.37
CA ALA A 185 -2.31 -11.73 -0.76
C ALA A 185 -1.56 -11.53 -2.08
N VAL A 186 -0.46 -10.77 -2.07
CA VAL A 186 0.35 -10.55 -3.27
C VAL A 186 1.01 -11.85 -3.72
N GLU A 187 1.57 -12.63 -2.80
CA GLU A 187 2.21 -13.91 -3.12
C GLU A 187 1.22 -14.94 -3.66
N ASP A 188 0.03 -15.05 -3.04
CA ASP A 188 -1.04 -15.91 -3.52
C ASP A 188 -1.49 -15.48 -4.93
N PHE A 189 -1.68 -14.18 -5.16
CA PHE A 189 -2.02 -13.63 -6.48
C PHE A 189 -0.96 -13.96 -7.53
N VAL A 190 0.32 -13.68 -7.27
CA VAL A 190 1.42 -13.95 -8.21
C VAL A 190 1.53 -15.43 -8.55
N LYS A 191 1.28 -16.31 -7.57
CA LYS A 191 1.32 -17.76 -7.77
C LYS A 191 0.16 -18.27 -8.63
N GLU A 192 -1.00 -17.64 -8.53
CA GLU A 192 -2.24 -18.04 -9.22
C GLU A 192 -2.45 -17.32 -10.56
N SER A 193 -1.71 -16.24 -10.82
CA SER A 193 -1.81 -15.46 -12.05
C SER A 193 -1.16 -16.20 -13.22
N ASP A 194 -1.82 -16.17 -14.38
CA ASP A 194 -1.24 -16.66 -15.65
C ASP A 194 -0.25 -15.66 -16.26
N ARG A 195 -0.07 -14.48 -15.64
CA ARG A 195 0.82 -13.43 -16.13
C ARG A 195 2.24 -13.63 -15.61
N GLU A 196 3.22 -13.35 -16.47
CA GLU A 196 4.61 -13.27 -16.03
C GLU A 196 4.84 -11.97 -15.25
N LEU A 197 4.78 -12.05 -13.92
CA LEU A 197 4.97 -10.93 -13.02
C LEU A 197 6.21 -11.13 -12.15
N SER A 198 6.87 -10.03 -11.82
CA SER A 198 7.96 -9.97 -10.85
C SER A 198 7.53 -9.16 -9.64
N LEU A 199 7.85 -9.66 -8.44
CA LEU A 199 7.62 -8.98 -7.16
C LEU A 199 8.97 -8.69 -6.49
N GLU A 200 9.23 -7.43 -6.20
CA GLU A 200 10.36 -6.99 -5.37
C GLU A 200 9.82 -6.42 -4.05
N VAL A 201 10.28 -6.96 -2.92
CA VAL A 201 9.89 -6.49 -1.59
C VAL A 201 11.05 -5.72 -0.96
N VAL A 202 10.83 -4.44 -0.69
CA VAL A 202 11.80 -3.55 -0.07
C VAL A 202 11.37 -3.25 1.36
N ASN A 203 12.13 -3.74 2.33
CA ASN A 203 11.83 -3.53 3.75
C ASN A 203 13.01 -2.87 4.49
N PRO A 204 13.16 -1.53 4.39
CA PRO A 204 14.33 -0.85 4.93
C PRO A 204 14.35 -0.79 6.46
N ARG A 205 13.24 -1.11 7.17
CA ARG A 205 13.09 -0.86 8.62
C ARG A 205 12.28 -1.88 9.42
N ALA A 206 12.03 -3.07 8.90
CA ALA A 206 11.16 -4.09 9.51
C ALA A 206 9.68 -3.69 9.70
N PHE A 207 9.26 -2.47 9.33
CA PHE A 207 7.90 -1.96 9.46
C PHE A 207 7.32 -1.57 8.09
N HIS A 208 6.08 -1.98 7.84
CA HIS A 208 5.22 -1.77 6.67
C HIS A 208 5.78 -2.24 5.32
N GLY A 209 7.05 -1.99 5.01
CA GLY A 209 7.66 -2.37 3.73
C GLY A 209 7.03 -1.66 2.52
N LEU A 210 7.57 -1.98 1.34
CA LEU A 210 7.02 -1.60 0.04
C LEU A 210 7.17 -2.80 -0.91
N GLY A 211 6.06 -3.25 -1.49
CA GLY A 211 6.05 -4.22 -2.58
C GLY A 211 6.04 -3.48 -3.91
N ILE A 212 6.78 -3.99 -4.89
CA ILE A 212 6.78 -3.49 -6.26
C ILE A 212 6.49 -4.68 -7.16
N LEU A 213 5.27 -4.73 -7.69
CA LEU A 213 4.80 -5.76 -8.60
C LEU A 213 4.71 -5.19 -10.02
N TYR A 214 5.28 -5.88 -11.00
CA TYR A 214 5.39 -5.37 -12.36
C TYR A 214 5.46 -6.49 -13.41
N PRO A 215 5.11 -6.22 -14.69
CA PRO A 215 5.31 -7.18 -15.78
C PRO A 215 6.77 -7.56 -15.91
N LYS A 216 7.06 -8.85 -15.96
CA LYS A 216 8.42 -9.35 -16.10
C LYS A 216 8.97 -9.03 -17.49
N SER A 217 9.98 -8.17 -17.54
CA SER A 217 10.76 -7.91 -18.75
C SER A 217 12.18 -7.45 -18.37
N PRO A 218 13.19 -7.67 -19.23
CA PRO A 218 14.56 -7.22 -18.93
C PRO A 218 14.66 -5.71 -18.65
N GLU A 219 13.85 -4.91 -19.34
CA GLU A 219 13.79 -3.46 -19.14
C GLU A 219 13.22 -3.10 -17.76
N MET A 220 12.06 -3.67 -17.40
CA MET A 220 11.42 -3.38 -16.11
C MET A 220 12.23 -3.90 -14.93
N GLU A 221 12.81 -5.10 -15.04
CA GLU A 221 13.69 -5.64 -14.02
C GLU A 221 14.91 -4.74 -13.80
N LYS A 222 15.51 -4.23 -14.88
CA LYS A 222 16.62 -3.29 -14.78
C LYS A 222 16.17 -1.99 -14.11
N ILE A 223 15.07 -1.37 -14.55
CA ILE A 223 14.55 -0.12 -13.97
C ILE A 223 14.33 -0.27 -12.46
N VAL A 224 13.65 -1.33 -12.03
CA VAL A 224 13.30 -1.55 -10.63
C VAL A 224 14.55 -1.89 -9.81
N LYS A 225 15.34 -2.89 -10.23
CA LYS A 225 16.51 -3.34 -9.47
C LYS A 225 17.60 -2.28 -9.38
N ASP A 226 17.86 -1.53 -10.45
CA ASP A 226 18.85 -0.45 -10.41
C ASP A 226 18.38 0.69 -9.51
N THR A 227 17.08 1.02 -9.54
CA THR A 227 16.52 2.02 -8.61
C THR A 227 16.73 1.56 -7.17
N ILE A 228 16.29 0.34 -6.80
CA ILE A 228 16.45 -0.20 -5.44
C ILE A 228 17.93 -0.18 -5.00
N LYS A 229 18.86 -0.59 -5.86
CA LYS A 229 20.30 -0.59 -5.56
C LYS A 229 20.87 0.81 -5.37
N SER A 230 20.42 1.77 -6.17
CA SER A 230 20.89 3.16 -6.12
C SER A 230 20.32 3.95 -4.94
N THR A 231 19.21 3.47 -4.37
CA THR A 231 18.55 4.14 -3.25
C THR A 231 19.34 3.95 -1.97
N ASP A 232 20.00 5.02 -1.51
CA ASP A 232 20.62 5.03 -0.19
C ASP A 232 19.55 5.22 0.90
N PHE A 233 19.16 4.11 1.53
CA PHE A 233 18.24 4.15 2.66
C PHE A 233 18.86 4.81 3.92
N LYS A 234 20.19 5.09 3.96
CA LYS A 234 20.88 5.72 5.10
C LYS A 234 20.47 7.17 5.35
N TYR A 235 20.30 8.00 4.32
CA TYR A 235 19.83 9.39 4.51
C TYR A 235 18.42 9.46 5.10
N SER A 236 17.58 8.49 4.74
CA SER A 236 16.25 8.31 5.33
C SER A 236 16.34 7.81 6.79
N LEU A 237 17.37 7.02 7.15
CA LEU A 237 17.53 6.37 8.47
C LEU A 237 17.71 7.35 9.63
N GLU A 238 18.42 8.47 9.46
CA GLU A 238 18.61 9.43 10.56
C GLU A 238 17.33 10.18 10.93
N LYS A 239 16.56 10.62 9.92
CA LYS A 239 15.28 11.31 10.12
C LYS A 239 14.19 10.40 10.69
N ILE A 240 14.35 9.07 10.58
CA ILE A 240 13.34 8.07 10.96
C ILE A 240 13.71 7.28 12.22
N LYS A 241 15.00 7.16 12.58
CA LYS A 241 15.43 6.66 13.90
C LYS A 241 14.83 7.47 15.06
N SER A 242 14.68 8.78 14.89
CA SER A 242 13.98 9.64 15.85
C SER A 242 12.50 9.27 15.97
N THR A 243 11.81 9.05 14.86
CA THR A 243 10.38 8.67 14.83
C THR A 243 10.12 7.26 15.37
N VAL A 244 10.92 6.26 15.01
CA VAL A 244 10.76 4.88 15.50
C VAL A 244 11.08 4.78 16.99
N LYS A 245 12.08 5.51 17.51
CA LYS A 245 12.29 5.60 18.97
C LYS A 245 11.10 6.22 19.68
N ILE A 246 10.49 7.27 19.12
CA ILE A 246 9.28 7.89 19.68
C ILE A 246 8.10 6.91 19.63
N PHE A 247 7.91 6.22 18.50
CA PHE A 247 6.81 5.27 18.29
C PHE A 247 6.94 4.04 19.21
N ILE A 248 8.12 3.42 19.28
CA ILE A 248 8.38 2.32 20.22
C ILE A 248 8.17 2.84 21.66
N LYS A 249 8.70 4.01 22.02
CA LYS A 249 8.55 4.56 23.38
C LYS A 249 7.11 4.94 23.75
N SER A 250 6.27 5.34 22.78
CA SER A 250 4.85 5.64 23.01
C SER A 250 3.97 4.41 23.21
N TYR A 251 4.37 3.26 22.64
CA TYR A 251 3.70 1.95 22.81
C TYR A 251 4.32 1.09 23.93
N TYR A 252 5.56 1.38 24.33
CA TYR A 252 6.29 0.78 25.44
C TYR A 252 6.41 1.76 26.62
N ASP A 253 5.33 2.44 26.99
CA ASP A 253 5.28 3.14 28.29
C ASP A 253 4.76 2.17 29.35
N PRO A 254 5.61 1.62 30.24
CA PRO A 254 5.18 0.71 31.29
C PRO A 254 4.28 1.38 32.35
N ASN A 255 4.12 2.71 32.31
CA ASN A 255 3.28 3.46 33.24
C ASN A 255 1.90 3.83 32.67
N LYS A 256 1.56 3.42 31.43
CA LYS A 256 0.21 3.59 30.84
C LYS A 256 -0.70 2.38 31.10
N HIS A 257 -0.76 1.94 32.37
CA HIS A 257 -1.69 0.93 32.86
C HIS A 257 -2.70 1.55 33.82
#